data_AF-B2AE29-F1
#
_entry.id   AF-B2AE29-F1
#
_cell.length_a   1.000
_cell.length_b   1.000
_cell.length_c   1.000
_cell.angle_alpha   90.00
_cell.angle_beta   90.00
_cell.angle_gamma   90.00
#
_symmetry.space_group_name_H-M   'P 1'
#
loop_
_entity.id
_entity.type
_entity.pdbx_description
1 polymer ?
#
loop_
_entity_poly.entity_id
_entity_poly.type
_entity_poly.pdbx_seq_one_letter_code
_entity_poly.pdbx_strand_id
1 'polypeptide(L)'
;MASAANSFRLCLRASRQLSVRPAASPLLRRALTTTAPQCARPGRKKGWKDPSDNFEFPEPYEGRVFQDLGEQLRYSLENDELAEADRAAVQQALASWENKPNEEKMEEQQIVKEIDKEFAPLRAPVRARRNSFWHEEEQDTDLITDEVGEDDFEENDMMAMGHAKLEEHREYREYARIAVWEMPLLSKFAKKFVPPKNNEVLRFRYTTYMGEFHPADRKVVVEFDPRDLFELTEVQRDKLRKLAGARYNPERGIIKMSCEKFELPAQNKRWLGDTIAKLITAAKDPTDTFEDIPLDTRHHKFKSIPKYPKEWYMSNQRRQQLLAQRRESLKLDHNKRQNSQLIDGVKVIQQGALSTLSASKEKEPVAVRVKPL
;
A
#
# COMPACT_ATOMS: atom_id res chain seq x y z
N MET A 1 0.50 38.90 19.72
CA MET A 1 0.31 37.46 19.98
C MET A 1 0.83 36.71 18.77
N ALA A 2 1.86 35.89 18.96
CA ALA A 2 2.67 35.33 17.88
C ALA A 2 2.28 33.89 17.56
N SER A 3 2.22 33.60 16.26
CA SER A 3 2.73 32.41 15.55
C SER A 3 2.53 31.01 16.16
N ALA A 4 1.73 30.19 15.48
CA ALA A 4 1.89 28.73 15.49
C ALA A 4 1.26 28.10 14.23
N ALA A 5 1.95 28.17 13.08
CA ALA A 5 1.66 27.30 11.93
C ALA A 5 2.86 27.20 10.98
N ASN A 6 4.00 26.75 11.51
CA ASN A 6 5.17 26.38 10.71
C ASN A 6 5.68 25.02 11.17
N SER A 7 5.11 23.95 10.62
CA SER A 7 5.76 22.64 10.50
C SER A 7 4.82 21.72 9.74
N PHE A 8 4.96 21.62 8.42
CA PHE A 8 4.68 20.43 7.59
C PHE A 8 5.00 20.80 6.12
N ARG A 9 6.25 21.16 5.87
CA ARG A 9 6.84 21.19 4.53
C ARG A 9 8.15 20.44 4.61
N LEU A 10 8.15 19.18 4.17
CA LEU A 10 9.29 18.48 3.60
C LEU A 10 8.85 17.07 3.17
N CYS A 11 9.34 16.67 1.99
CA CYS A 11 9.34 15.32 1.41
C CYS A 11 8.16 14.92 0.49
N LEU A 12 8.00 15.60 -0.64
CA LEU A 12 7.51 14.97 -1.87
C LEU A 12 8.22 15.55 -3.11
N ARG A 13 9.37 14.95 -3.47
CA ARG A 13 9.96 15.02 -4.82
C ARG A 13 10.77 13.75 -5.07
N ALA A 14 10.21 12.83 -5.85
CA ALA A 14 10.89 12.01 -6.86
C ALA A 14 9.92 10.95 -7.41
N SER A 15 9.00 11.34 -8.31
CA SER A 15 8.34 10.38 -9.21
C SER A 15 9.29 10.10 -10.38
N ARG A 16 10.10 9.05 -10.25
CA ARG A 16 10.74 8.43 -11.42
C ARG A 16 9.71 7.53 -12.10
N GLN A 17 9.53 7.74 -13.40
CA GLN A 17 8.72 6.92 -14.29
C GLN A 17 9.11 5.44 -14.14
N LEU A 18 8.17 4.61 -13.70
CA LEU A 18 8.29 3.16 -13.77
C LEU A 18 7.59 2.70 -15.05
N SER A 19 8.40 2.22 -16.00
CA SER A 19 7.93 1.46 -17.15
C SER A 19 7.36 0.13 -16.64
N VAL A 20 6.04 -0.01 -16.73
CA VAL A 20 5.35 -1.28 -16.49
C VAL A 20 5.57 -2.17 -17.71
N ARG A 21 6.40 -3.21 -17.56
CA ARG A 21 6.38 -4.39 -18.43
C ARG A 21 5.58 -5.48 -17.73
N PRO A 22 4.57 -6.09 -18.35
CA PRO A 22 3.94 -7.26 -17.76
C PRO A 22 4.89 -8.46 -17.85
N ALA A 23 5.20 -9.04 -16.68
CA ALA A 23 5.88 -10.33 -16.57
C ALA A 23 4.84 -11.45 -16.75
N ALA A 24 4.96 -12.21 -17.84
CA ALA A 24 4.20 -13.43 -18.04
C ALA A 24 4.84 -14.58 -17.26
N SER A 25 4.04 -15.30 -16.46
CA SER A 25 4.42 -16.56 -15.80
C SER A 25 4.36 -17.74 -16.79
N PRO A 26 5.25 -18.75 -16.66
CA PRO A 26 5.27 -19.87 -17.59
C PRO A 26 4.27 -20.94 -17.16
N LEU A 27 3.17 -21.08 -17.89
CA LEU A 27 2.30 -22.25 -17.81
C LEU A 27 2.91 -23.41 -18.61
N LEU A 28 2.82 -24.60 -18.02
CA LEU A 28 3.34 -25.88 -18.46
C LEU A 28 2.99 -26.20 -19.93
N ARG A 29 4.02 -26.54 -20.71
CA ARG A 29 3.91 -26.97 -22.11
C ARG A 29 3.32 -28.38 -22.19
N ARG A 30 2.11 -28.51 -22.76
CA ARG A 30 1.61 -29.77 -23.34
C ARG A 30 2.25 -29.99 -24.73
N ALA A 31 2.39 -31.25 -25.09
CA ALA A 31 3.17 -31.76 -26.23
C ALA A 31 2.67 -31.26 -27.60
N LEU A 32 3.63 -31.19 -28.51
CA LEU A 32 3.60 -30.61 -29.84
C LEU A 32 2.70 -31.40 -30.81
N THR A 33 1.66 -30.77 -31.34
CA THR A 33 1.08 -31.13 -32.64
C THR A 33 1.72 -30.25 -33.71
N THR A 34 2.48 -30.86 -34.61
CA THR A 34 3.16 -30.20 -35.73
C THR A 34 2.19 -30.02 -36.90
N THR A 35 1.32 -29.03 -36.80
CA THR A 35 0.66 -28.45 -37.98
C THR A 35 0.98 -26.97 -37.96
N ALA A 36 1.68 -26.49 -38.98
CA ALA A 36 2.01 -25.08 -39.12
C ALA A 36 0.72 -24.23 -39.04
N PRO A 37 0.67 -23.16 -38.23
CA PRO A 37 -0.46 -22.25 -38.29
C PRO A 37 -0.43 -21.60 -39.66
N GLN A 38 -1.44 -21.87 -40.49
CA GLN A 38 -1.67 -21.09 -41.69
C GLN A 38 -1.99 -19.67 -41.23
N CYS A 39 -1.09 -18.72 -41.52
CA CYS A 39 -1.44 -17.31 -41.49
C CYS A 39 -2.64 -17.12 -42.43
N ALA A 40 -3.76 -16.65 -41.89
CA ALA A 40 -4.93 -16.31 -42.68
C ALA A 40 -4.50 -15.35 -43.81
N ARG A 41 -4.84 -15.69 -45.05
CA ARG A 41 -4.65 -14.81 -46.21
C ARG A 41 -5.27 -13.44 -45.92
N PRO A 42 -4.64 -12.33 -46.33
CA PRO A 42 -5.28 -11.03 -46.22
C PRO A 42 -6.51 -11.02 -47.14
N GLY A 43 -7.68 -10.68 -46.60
CA GLY A 43 -8.84 -10.31 -47.41
C GLY A 43 -9.84 -11.40 -47.78
N ARG A 44 -10.27 -12.24 -46.83
CA ARG A 44 -11.63 -12.80 -46.91
C ARG A 44 -12.47 -12.13 -45.83
N LYS A 45 -13.22 -11.08 -46.19
CA LYS A 45 -14.32 -10.60 -45.36
C LYS A 45 -15.21 -11.83 -45.13
N LYS A 46 -15.32 -12.31 -43.88
CA LYS A 46 -16.43 -13.21 -43.55
C LYS A 46 -17.67 -12.41 -43.91
N GLY A 47 -18.41 -12.88 -44.92
CA GLY A 47 -19.72 -12.29 -45.21
C GLY A 47 -20.47 -12.23 -43.90
N TRP A 48 -21.08 -11.07 -43.62
CA TRP A 48 -22.08 -10.98 -42.57
C TRP A 48 -23.01 -12.18 -42.75
N LYS A 49 -23.19 -12.99 -41.70
CA LYS A 49 -24.30 -13.93 -41.68
C LYS A 49 -25.53 -13.04 -41.54
N ASP A 50 -26.37 -13.00 -42.56
CA ASP A 50 -27.64 -12.32 -42.42
C ASP A 50 -28.40 -12.96 -41.24
N PRO A 51 -28.85 -12.17 -40.26
CA PRO A 51 -29.63 -12.68 -39.13
C PRO A 51 -30.96 -13.31 -39.55
N SER A 52 -31.32 -13.26 -40.84
CA SER A 52 -32.42 -14.01 -41.44
C SER A 52 -32.29 -15.53 -41.19
N ASP A 53 -31.12 -16.08 -40.90
CA ASP A 53 -31.10 -17.51 -40.50
C ASP A 53 -31.66 -17.78 -39.08
N ASN A 54 -31.91 -16.75 -38.25
CA ASN A 54 -32.31 -16.89 -36.83
C ASN A 54 -33.52 -16.03 -36.40
N PHE A 55 -34.14 -15.28 -37.30
CA PHE A 55 -35.44 -14.66 -37.04
C PHE A 55 -36.52 -15.70 -37.40
N GLU A 56 -37.48 -15.96 -36.52
CA GLU A 56 -38.58 -16.92 -36.80
C GLU A 56 -39.43 -16.48 -38.03
N PHE A 57 -39.26 -15.23 -38.46
CA PHE A 57 -39.75 -14.67 -39.73
C PHE A 57 -38.61 -13.98 -40.48
N PRO A 58 -37.87 -14.71 -41.31
CA PRO A 58 -36.65 -14.18 -41.91
C PRO A 58 -36.87 -13.61 -43.30
N GLU A 59 -36.37 -12.38 -43.48
CA GLU A 59 -36.51 -11.53 -44.69
C GLU A 59 -37.94 -11.04 -44.95
N PRO A 60 -38.13 -9.87 -45.60
CA PRO A 60 -39.42 -9.49 -46.15
C PRO A 60 -39.76 -10.44 -47.30
N TYR A 61 -40.21 -11.63 -46.92
CA TYR A 61 -40.69 -12.70 -47.77
C TYR A 61 -41.88 -12.17 -48.56
N GLU A 62 -41.67 -11.84 -49.83
CA GLU A 62 -42.69 -11.53 -50.84
C GLU A 62 -43.96 -10.84 -50.31
N GLY A 63 -43.81 -9.69 -49.65
CA GLY A 63 -44.81 -8.61 -49.64
C GLY A 63 -46.29 -8.97 -49.44
N ARG A 64 -46.64 -9.97 -48.62
CA ARG A 64 -48.03 -10.13 -48.16
C ARG A 64 -48.19 -9.50 -46.79
N VAL A 65 -48.62 -8.25 -46.81
CA VAL A 65 -49.29 -7.65 -45.66
C VAL A 65 -50.62 -8.39 -45.50
N PHE A 66 -50.71 -9.29 -44.52
CA PHE A 66 -51.98 -9.91 -44.17
C PHE A 66 -52.94 -8.82 -43.72
N GLN A 67 -54.13 -8.78 -44.33
CA GLN A 67 -55.11 -7.75 -44.00
C GLN A 67 -55.75 -8.03 -42.63
N ASP A 68 -55.90 -9.33 -42.32
CA ASP A 68 -56.64 -9.85 -41.17
C ASP A 68 -55.92 -11.05 -40.52
N LEU A 69 -56.17 -11.26 -39.22
CA LEU A 69 -55.69 -12.45 -38.49
C LEU A 69 -56.10 -13.78 -39.15
N GLY A 70 -57.28 -13.80 -39.79
CA GLY A 70 -57.77 -14.98 -40.50
C GLY A 70 -56.98 -15.33 -41.76
N GLU A 71 -56.41 -14.33 -42.44
CA GLU A 71 -55.55 -14.56 -43.61
C GLU A 71 -54.22 -15.17 -43.17
N GLN A 72 -53.66 -14.69 -42.05
CA GLN A 72 -52.46 -15.24 -41.44
C GLN A 72 -52.64 -16.70 -40.99
N LEU A 73 -53.76 -17.02 -40.32
CA LEU A 73 -54.05 -18.39 -39.87
C LEU A 73 -54.26 -19.36 -41.04
N ARG A 74 -54.87 -18.90 -42.15
CA ARG A 74 -55.00 -19.71 -43.38
C ARG A 74 -53.65 -19.99 -44.02
N TYR A 75 -52.80 -18.98 -44.10
CA TYR A 75 -51.43 -19.13 -44.60
C TYR A 75 -50.62 -20.09 -43.73
N SER A 76 -50.73 -20.02 -42.40
CA SER A 76 -50.08 -20.97 -41.48
C SER A 76 -50.56 -22.41 -41.66
N LEU A 77 -51.80 -22.64 -42.10
CA LEU A 77 -52.32 -23.98 -42.39
C LEU A 77 -51.88 -24.53 -43.75
N GLU A 78 -51.52 -23.64 -44.69
CA GLU A 78 -50.97 -24.00 -46.01
C GLU A 78 -49.49 -24.40 -45.91
N ASN A 79 -48.79 -23.98 -44.84
CA ASN A 79 -47.40 -24.34 -44.58
C ASN A 79 -47.25 -25.80 -44.10
N ASP A 80 -46.50 -26.60 -44.86
CA ASP A 80 -46.35 -28.05 -44.64
C ASP A 80 -45.50 -28.45 -43.41
N GLU A 81 -44.82 -27.50 -42.76
CA GLU A 81 -43.88 -27.78 -41.66
C GLU A 81 -44.53 -27.86 -40.26
N LEU A 82 -45.85 -27.58 -40.12
CA LEU A 82 -46.54 -27.68 -38.83
C LEU A 82 -46.83 -29.13 -38.41
N ALA A 83 -46.64 -29.44 -37.13
CA ALA A 83 -47.05 -30.72 -36.52
C ALA A 83 -48.59 -30.85 -36.46
N GLU A 84 -49.11 -32.08 -36.51
CA GLU A 84 -50.56 -32.36 -36.58
C GLU A 84 -51.36 -31.76 -35.40
N ALA A 85 -50.77 -31.75 -34.20
CA ALA A 85 -51.38 -31.16 -33.01
C ALA A 85 -51.53 -29.63 -33.13
N ASP A 86 -50.52 -28.95 -33.69
CA ASP A 86 -50.53 -27.50 -33.88
C ASP A 86 -51.47 -27.12 -35.02
N ARG A 87 -51.54 -27.92 -36.09
CA ARG A 87 -52.53 -27.73 -37.17
C ARG A 87 -53.96 -27.77 -36.63
N ALA A 88 -54.26 -28.70 -35.72
CA ALA A 88 -55.58 -28.77 -35.09
C ALA A 88 -55.89 -27.52 -34.24
N ALA A 89 -54.89 -26.99 -33.51
CA ALA A 89 -55.03 -25.76 -32.75
C ALA A 89 -55.25 -24.53 -33.66
N VAL A 90 -54.52 -24.42 -34.78
CA VAL A 90 -54.70 -23.34 -35.76
C VAL A 90 -56.06 -23.43 -36.47
N GLN A 91 -56.54 -24.64 -36.80
CA GLN A 91 -57.90 -24.85 -37.33
C GLN A 91 -58.99 -24.43 -36.33
N GLN A 92 -58.81 -24.73 -35.04
CA GLN A 92 -59.71 -24.26 -33.98
C GLN A 92 -59.67 -22.74 -33.84
N ALA A 93 -58.49 -22.13 -33.88
CA ALA A 93 -58.32 -20.68 -33.85
C ALA A 93 -58.97 -20.01 -35.07
N LEU A 94 -58.81 -20.57 -36.27
CA LEU A 94 -59.46 -20.10 -37.50
C LEU A 94 -60.98 -20.20 -37.40
N ALA A 95 -61.53 -21.33 -36.94
CA ALA A 95 -62.96 -21.48 -36.72
C ALA A 95 -63.48 -20.48 -35.67
N SER A 96 -62.71 -20.25 -34.60
CA SER A 96 -63.04 -19.24 -33.59
C SER A 96 -63.05 -17.82 -34.16
N TRP A 97 -62.09 -17.50 -35.04
CA TRP A 97 -62.01 -16.22 -35.75
C TRP A 97 -63.18 -16.06 -36.71
N GLU A 98 -63.48 -17.06 -37.53
CA GLU A 98 -64.59 -17.02 -38.49
C GLU A 98 -65.94 -16.81 -37.81
N ASN A 99 -66.15 -17.43 -36.63
CA ASN A 99 -67.36 -17.30 -35.82
C ASN A 99 -67.51 -15.94 -35.10
N LYS A 100 -66.46 -15.12 -34.98
CA LYS A 100 -66.57 -13.78 -34.38
C LYS A 100 -67.44 -12.85 -35.25
N PRO A 101 -68.27 -11.98 -34.65
CA PRO A 101 -69.00 -10.96 -35.38
C PRO A 101 -68.04 -10.03 -36.12
N ASN A 102 -68.50 -9.49 -37.25
CA ASN A 102 -67.67 -8.62 -38.10
C ASN A 102 -67.23 -7.33 -37.37
N GLU A 103 -68.01 -6.87 -36.38
CA GLU A 103 -67.68 -5.69 -35.56
C GLU A 103 -66.38 -5.92 -34.76
N GLU A 104 -66.30 -7.02 -34.01
CA GLU A 104 -65.09 -7.39 -33.23
C GLU A 104 -63.85 -7.59 -34.12
N LYS A 105 -64.02 -8.15 -35.32
CA LYS A 105 -62.92 -8.29 -36.30
C LYS A 105 -62.38 -6.94 -36.75
N MET A 106 -63.27 -5.99 -37.00
CA MET A 106 -62.90 -4.62 -37.38
C MET A 106 -62.23 -3.87 -36.23
N GLU A 107 -62.67 -4.11 -34.98
CA GLU A 107 -62.01 -3.57 -33.78
C GLU A 107 -60.59 -4.10 -33.62
N GLU A 108 -60.37 -5.41 -33.75
CA GLU A 108 -59.02 -6.01 -33.68
C GLU A 108 -58.10 -5.47 -34.79
N GLN A 109 -58.62 -5.28 -36.01
CA GLN A 109 -57.87 -4.65 -37.09
C GLN A 109 -57.57 -3.16 -36.85
N GLN A 110 -58.51 -2.44 -36.24
CA GLN A 110 -58.30 -1.04 -35.86
C GLN A 110 -57.21 -0.94 -34.80
N ILE A 111 -57.21 -1.82 -33.81
CA ILE A 111 -56.17 -1.90 -32.77
C ILE A 111 -54.80 -2.13 -33.41
N VAL A 112 -54.65 -3.10 -34.32
CA VAL A 112 -53.37 -3.34 -35.01
C VAL A 112 -52.93 -2.11 -35.82
N LYS A 113 -53.86 -1.45 -36.52
CA LYS A 113 -53.56 -0.22 -37.27
C LYS A 113 -53.20 0.96 -36.36
N GLU A 114 -53.79 1.05 -35.17
CA GLU A 114 -53.47 2.06 -34.16
C GLU A 114 -52.08 1.81 -33.58
N ILE A 115 -51.77 0.56 -33.22
CA ILE A 115 -50.43 0.12 -32.82
C ILE A 115 -49.42 0.50 -33.90
N ASP A 116 -49.65 0.13 -35.17
CA ASP A 116 -48.72 0.46 -36.25
C ASP A 116 -48.49 1.97 -36.41
N LYS A 117 -49.53 2.79 -36.22
CA LYS A 117 -49.43 4.25 -36.23
C LYS A 117 -48.64 4.79 -35.04
N GLU A 118 -48.80 4.24 -33.84
CA GLU A 118 -48.04 4.60 -32.65
C GLU A 118 -46.56 4.24 -32.78
N PHE A 119 -46.23 3.12 -33.44
CA PHE A 119 -44.86 2.68 -33.69
C PHE A 119 -44.23 3.30 -34.96
N ALA A 120 -45.00 3.99 -35.79
CA ALA A 120 -44.49 4.68 -36.96
C ALA A 120 -43.36 5.69 -36.67
N PRO A 121 -43.41 6.57 -35.64
CA PRO A 121 -42.32 7.49 -35.31
C PRO A 121 -41.02 6.80 -34.88
N LEU A 122 -41.10 5.61 -34.24
CA LEU A 122 -39.92 4.85 -33.84
C LEU A 122 -39.19 4.21 -35.03
N ARG A 123 -39.91 3.90 -36.12
CA ARG A 123 -39.35 3.29 -37.34
C ARG A 123 -38.95 4.33 -38.39
N ALA A 124 -39.37 5.59 -38.22
CA ALA A 124 -39.10 6.65 -39.19
C ALA A 124 -37.62 7.08 -39.08
N PRO A 125 -36.82 6.97 -40.15
CA PRO A 125 -35.43 7.37 -40.10
C PRO A 125 -35.33 8.89 -39.95
N VAL A 126 -34.75 9.35 -38.85
CA VAL A 126 -34.42 10.75 -38.62
C VAL A 126 -33.19 11.09 -39.45
N ARG A 127 -33.20 12.25 -40.12
CA ARG A 127 -32.05 12.71 -40.90
C ARG A 127 -31.15 13.56 -40.02
N ALA A 128 -29.86 13.22 -39.98
CA ALA A 128 -28.86 14.01 -39.28
C ALA A 128 -28.87 15.47 -39.75
N ARG A 129 -28.57 16.38 -38.83
CA ARG A 129 -28.45 17.82 -39.11
C ARG A 129 -27.23 18.09 -39.99
N ARG A 130 -27.30 19.18 -40.75
CA ARG A 130 -26.22 19.58 -41.67
C ARG A 130 -24.86 19.85 -40.97
N ASN A 131 -24.90 20.28 -39.71
CA ASN A 131 -23.71 20.53 -38.89
C ASN A 131 -23.71 19.62 -37.65
N SER A 132 -24.07 18.35 -37.83
CA SER A 132 -24.06 17.39 -36.72
C SER A 132 -22.63 17.09 -36.27
N PHE A 133 -22.40 17.06 -34.97
CA PHE A 133 -21.11 16.64 -34.40
C PHE A 133 -21.10 15.14 -34.11
N TRP A 134 -22.21 14.61 -33.56
CA TRP A 134 -22.30 13.20 -33.18
C TRP A 134 -22.66 12.26 -34.34
N HIS A 135 -23.37 12.76 -35.36
CA HIS A 135 -23.89 11.94 -36.47
C HIS A 135 -23.26 12.26 -37.85
N GLU A 136 -22.04 12.80 -37.90
CA GLU A 136 -21.38 13.22 -39.16
C GLU A 136 -21.16 12.04 -40.14
N GLU A 137 -20.72 10.89 -39.64
CA GLU A 137 -20.45 9.68 -40.42
C GLU A 137 -21.19 8.44 -39.88
N GLU A 138 -22.24 8.65 -39.08
CA GLU A 138 -22.99 7.54 -38.47
C GLU A 138 -23.78 6.78 -39.53
N GLN A 139 -23.48 5.48 -39.66
CA GLN A 139 -24.12 4.61 -40.67
C GLN A 139 -25.39 3.97 -40.13
N ASP A 140 -25.48 3.82 -38.81
CA ASP A 140 -26.65 3.28 -38.14
C ASP A 140 -27.74 4.34 -38.02
N THR A 141 -28.80 4.21 -38.81
CA THR A 141 -29.92 5.16 -38.83
C THR A 141 -30.72 5.16 -37.54
N ASP A 142 -30.61 4.10 -36.73
CA ASP A 142 -31.38 3.93 -35.50
C ASP A 142 -30.83 4.79 -34.37
N LEU A 143 -29.55 5.17 -34.44
CA LEU A 143 -28.87 6.02 -33.45
C LEU A 143 -28.97 7.51 -33.77
N ILE A 144 -29.42 7.87 -34.97
CA ILE A 144 -29.53 9.28 -35.39
C ILE A 144 -30.74 9.91 -34.72
N THR A 145 -30.50 10.95 -33.93
CA THR A 145 -31.52 11.75 -33.25
C THR A 145 -31.49 13.20 -33.75
N ASP A 146 -32.35 14.05 -33.17
CA ASP A 146 -32.40 15.47 -33.49
C ASP A 146 -31.22 16.28 -32.92
N GLU A 147 -30.36 15.68 -32.08
CA GLU A 147 -29.14 16.28 -31.49
C GLU A 147 -29.40 17.59 -30.70
N VAL A 148 -30.61 17.80 -30.18
CA VAL A 148 -30.98 19.03 -29.46
C VAL A 148 -30.82 18.84 -27.96
N GLY A 149 -29.95 19.63 -27.34
CA GLY A 149 -29.77 19.66 -25.89
C GLY A 149 -28.99 18.47 -25.33
N GLU A 150 -28.31 17.71 -26.19
CA GLU A 150 -27.49 16.56 -25.78
C GLU A 150 -26.15 17.00 -25.16
N ASP A 151 -25.64 18.18 -25.52
CA ASP A 151 -24.39 18.78 -25.02
C ASP A 151 -24.62 19.93 -24.03
N ASP A 152 -25.88 20.24 -23.70
CA ASP A 152 -26.22 21.27 -22.74
C ASP A 152 -25.76 20.88 -21.33
N PHE A 153 -24.97 21.76 -20.69
CA PHE A 153 -24.51 21.54 -19.32
C PHE A 153 -25.53 22.06 -18.30
N GLU A 154 -26.30 21.15 -17.70
CA GLU A 154 -27.33 21.46 -16.70
C GLU A 154 -26.79 21.71 -15.27
N GLU A 155 -25.48 21.84 -15.08
CA GLU A 155 -24.85 22.01 -13.75
C GLU A 155 -25.13 20.86 -12.76
N ASN A 156 -25.49 19.68 -13.27
CA ASN A 156 -25.86 18.50 -12.49
C ASN A 156 -24.68 17.52 -12.24
N ASP A 157 -23.49 17.82 -12.78
CA ASP A 157 -22.30 17.00 -12.61
C ASP A 157 -21.07 17.80 -12.18
N MET A 158 -20.13 17.13 -11.51
CA MET A 158 -18.86 17.69 -11.10
C MET A 158 -17.72 17.16 -11.98
N MET A 159 -16.60 17.87 -12.02
CA MET A 159 -15.39 17.36 -12.67
C MET A 159 -14.89 16.09 -11.96
N ALA A 160 -14.14 15.24 -12.67
CA ALA A 160 -13.60 13.97 -12.17
C ALA A 160 -12.83 14.09 -10.84
N MET A 161 -12.08 15.18 -10.63
CA MET A 161 -11.38 15.43 -9.36
C MET A 161 -12.35 15.70 -8.20
N GLY A 162 -13.50 16.32 -8.49
CA GLY A 162 -14.59 16.52 -7.53
C GLY A 162 -15.25 15.19 -7.15
N HIS A 163 -15.49 14.31 -8.13
CA HIS A 163 -15.95 12.94 -7.87
C HIS A 163 -14.98 12.14 -7.00
N ALA A 164 -13.68 12.21 -7.27
CA ALA A 164 -12.67 11.55 -6.44
C ALA A 164 -12.74 12.01 -4.98
N LYS A 165 -12.95 13.33 -4.74
CA LYS A 165 -13.10 13.87 -3.39
C LYS A 165 -14.43 13.47 -2.74
N LEU A 166 -15.51 13.40 -3.51
CA LEU A 166 -16.80 12.90 -3.04
C LEU A 166 -16.69 11.43 -2.62
N GLU A 167 -15.99 10.60 -3.40
CA GLU A 167 -15.78 9.19 -3.10
C GLU A 167 -14.92 8.99 -1.84
N GLU A 168 -13.85 9.75 -1.68
CA GLU A 168 -13.07 9.80 -0.42
C GLU A 168 -13.98 10.09 0.79
N HIS A 169 -14.96 10.99 0.63
CA HIS A 169 -15.92 11.28 1.70
C HIS A 169 -16.90 10.11 1.95
N ARG A 170 -17.29 9.36 0.93
CA ARG A 170 -18.11 8.15 1.07
C ARG A 170 -17.35 7.08 1.84
N GLU A 171 -16.06 6.88 1.55
CA GLU A 171 -15.18 5.98 2.31
C GLU A 171 -15.08 6.40 3.77
N TYR A 172 -14.89 7.69 4.07
CA TYR A 172 -14.87 8.17 5.46
C TYR A 172 -16.18 7.87 6.19
N ARG A 173 -17.33 8.04 5.53
CA ARG A 173 -18.63 7.72 6.12
C ARG A 173 -18.80 6.21 6.34
N GLU A 174 -18.24 5.39 5.47
CA GLU A 174 -18.20 3.94 5.65
C GLU A 174 -17.39 3.56 6.89
N TYR A 175 -16.16 4.04 7.02
CA TYR A 175 -15.34 3.80 8.22
C TYR A 175 -15.96 4.37 9.49
N ALA A 176 -16.61 5.54 9.43
CA ALA A 176 -17.33 6.09 10.56
C ALA A 176 -18.52 5.20 10.97
N ARG A 177 -19.23 4.61 10.00
CA ARG A 177 -20.31 3.64 10.27
C ARG A 177 -19.75 2.39 10.95
N ILE A 178 -18.66 1.82 10.45
CA ILE A 178 -17.98 0.66 11.05
C ILE A 178 -17.55 1.00 12.49
N ALA A 179 -16.96 2.18 12.71
CA ALA A 179 -16.51 2.63 14.03
C ALA A 179 -17.65 2.78 15.05
N VAL A 180 -18.83 3.24 14.62
CA VAL A 180 -19.98 3.45 15.51
C VAL A 180 -20.74 2.16 15.77
N TRP A 181 -20.95 1.33 14.73
CA TRP A 181 -21.87 0.19 14.83
C TRP A 181 -21.16 -1.15 15.02
N GLU A 182 -19.99 -1.34 14.42
CA GLU A 182 -19.29 -2.63 14.43
C GLU A 182 -18.18 -2.68 15.49
N MET A 183 -17.34 -1.64 15.61
CA MET A 183 -16.23 -1.64 16.58
C MET A 183 -16.67 -1.88 18.03
N PRO A 184 -17.79 -1.34 18.54
CA PRO A 184 -18.25 -1.66 19.89
C PRO A 184 -18.56 -3.16 20.08
N LEU A 185 -18.95 -3.86 19.01
CA LEU A 185 -19.21 -5.30 19.08
C LEU A 185 -17.92 -6.11 19.27
N LEU A 186 -16.76 -5.59 18.85
CA LEU A 186 -15.45 -6.23 19.10
C LEU A 186 -15.14 -6.36 20.59
N SER A 187 -15.67 -5.45 21.43
CA SER A 187 -15.48 -5.51 22.89
C SER A 187 -16.05 -6.79 23.50
N LYS A 188 -17.07 -7.40 22.88
CA LYS A 188 -17.67 -8.68 23.32
C LYS A 188 -16.69 -9.85 23.16
N PHE A 189 -15.75 -9.76 22.23
CA PHE A 189 -14.76 -10.80 21.94
C PHE A 189 -13.38 -10.49 22.54
N ALA A 190 -13.23 -9.33 23.18
CA ALA A 190 -11.96 -8.92 23.78
C ALA A 190 -11.62 -9.81 24.98
N LYS A 191 -10.36 -10.24 25.03
CA LYS A 191 -9.81 -11.03 26.14
C LYS A 191 -8.87 -10.14 26.96
N LYS A 192 -9.01 -10.17 28.29
CA LYS A 192 -8.10 -9.43 29.18
C LYS A 192 -6.68 -9.98 29.03
N PHE A 193 -5.70 -9.08 28.94
CA PHE A 193 -4.30 -9.46 28.93
C PHE A 193 -3.91 -10.08 30.28
N VAL A 194 -3.35 -11.29 30.24
CA VAL A 194 -2.80 -11.99 31.40
C VAL A 194 -1.29 -12.03 31.20
N PRO A 195 -0.48 -11.51 32.16
CA PRO A 195 0.96 -11.59 32.06
C PRO A 195 1.42 -13.05 32.05
N PRO A 196 2.52 -13.36 31.35
CA PRO A 196 3.01 -14.73 31.26
C PRO A 196 3.43 -15.25 32.64
N LYS A 197 3.21 -16.55 32.87
CA LYS A 197 3.62 -17.22 34.11
C LYS A 197 5.12 -17.48 34.11
N ASN A 198 5.68 -17.77 35.29
CA ASN A 198 7.10 -18.13 35.43
C ASN A 198 7.52 -19.36 34.59
N ASN A 199 6.58 -20.24 34.22
CA ASN A 199 6.85 -21.41 33.37
C ASN A 199 6.95 -21.04 31.86
N GLU A 200 6.43 -19.88 31.46
CA GLU A 200 6.36 -19.42 30.07
C GLU A 200 7.60 -18.59 29.71
N VAL A 201 8.77 -19.23 29.78
CA VAL A 201 10.08 -18.59 29.65
C VAL A 201 10.48 -18.22 28.21
N LEU A 202 9.83 -18.82 27.21
CA LEU A 202 10.19 -18.65 25.81
C LEU A 202 9.34 -17.57 25.14
N ARG A 203 9.98 -16.57 24.54
CA ARG A 203 9.31 -15.55 23.73
C ARG A 203 9.55 -15.78 22.25
N PHE A 204 8.50 -16.24 21.56
CA PHE A 204 8.50 -16.39 20.10
C PHE A 204 8.00 -15.13 19.40
N ARG A 205 8.62 -14.79 18.27
CA ARG A 205 8.21 -13.71 17.37
C ARG A 205 7.96 -14.27 15.98
N TYR A 206 6.78 -13.97 15.45
CA TYR A 206 6.34 -14.29 14.09
C TYR A 206 6.23 -12.98 13.28
N THR A 207 6.38 -13.09 11.96
CA THR A 207 6.26 -11.94 11.05
C THR A 207 5.17 -12.26 10.04
N THR A 208 4.24 -11.33 9.81
CA THR A 208 3.11 -11.51 8.88
C THR A 208 2.95 -10.23 8.05
N TYR A 209 2.73 -10.36 6.75
CA TYR A 209 2.61 -9.25 5.79
C TYR A 209 1.15 -9.01 5.31
N MET A 210 0.16 -9.45 6.10
CA MET A 210 -1.27 -9.14 5.95
C MET A 210 -1.81 -9.16 4.51
N GLY A 211 -1.74 -10.31 3.85
CA GLY A 211 -2.25 -10.53 2.48
C GLY A 211 -1.16 -10.69 1.43
N GLU A 212 0.07 -10.29 1.74
CA GLU A 212 1.23 -10.48 0.85
C GLU A 212 2.00 -11.77 1.17
N PHE A 213 2.52 -12.42 0.12
CA PHE A 213 3.47 -13.52 0.24
C PHE A 213 4.89 -12.96 0.24
N HIS A 214 5.57 -13.03 1.38
CA HIS A 214 6.94 -12.51 1.52
C HIS A 214 7.84 -13.58 2.14
N PRO A 215 9.00 -13.93 1.55
CA PRO A 215 9.82 -15.08 1.98
C PRO A 215 10.40 -14.98 3.40
N ALA A 216 10.30 -13.82 4.05
CA ALA A 216 10.69 -13.62 5.45
C ALA A 216 9.57 -13.95 6.46
N ASP A 217 8.34 -14.20 6.02
CA ASP A 217 7.21 -14.57 6.88
C ASP A 217 7.41 -15.91 7.60
N ARG A 218 8.10 -16.85 6.96
CA ARG A 218 8.43 -18.17 7.51
C ARG A 218 9.42 -18.12 8.66
N LYS A 219 10.19 -17.03 8.78
CA LYS A 219 11.22 -16.88 9.81
C LYS A 219 10.58 -16.76 11.20
N VAL A 220 10.97 -17.66 12.09
CA VAL A 220 10.60 -17.59 13.50
C VAL A 220 11.82 -17.23 14.33
N VAL A 221 11.64 -16.32 15.29
CA VAL A 221 12.67 -15.93 16.25
C VAL A 221 12.23 -16.34 17.64
N VAL A 222 13.14 -16.88 18.43
CA VAL A 222 12.94 -17.16 19.85
C VAL A 222 14.00 -16.44 20.68
N GLU A 223 13.57 -15.90 21.80
CA GLU A 223 14.43 -15.31 22.81
C GLU A 223 14.03 -15.81 24.20
N PHE A 224 15.03 -16.06 25.05
CA PHE A 224 14.87 -16.48 26.44
C PHE A 224 16.10 -16.12 27.28
N ASP A 225 15.93 -15.93 28.58
CA ASP A 225 17.03 -15.72 29.52
C ASP A 225 17.42 -17.07 30.17
N PRO A 226 18.71 -17.46 30.18
CA PRO A 226 19.20 -18.61 30.93
C PRO A 226 18.85 -18.59 32.43
N ARG A 227 18.61 -17.41 33.01
CA ARG A 227 18.26 -17.23 34.43
C ARG A 227 16.84 -17.68 34.75
N ASP A 228 15.93 -17.58 33.80
CA ASP A 228 14.52 -17.97 33.95
C ASP A 228 14.35 -19.50 33.95
N LEU A 229 15.39 -20.24 33.53
CA LEU A 229 15.44 -21.69 33.61
C LEU A 229 15.82 -22.12 35.03
N PHE A 230 14.82 -22.18 35.92
CA PHE A 230 15.00 -22.55 37.33
C PHE A 230 15.58 -23.96 37.54
N GLU A 231 15.39 -24.86 36.59
CA GLU A 231 15.92 -26.24 36.65
C GLU A 231 17.45 -26.33 36.51
N LEU A 232 18.12 -25.28 36.03
CA LEU A 232 19.56 -25.28 35.78
C LEU A 232 20.33 -24.66 36.95
N THR A 233 21.40 -25.32 37.38
CA THR A 233 22.37 -24.75 38.34
C THR A 233 23.22 -23.66 37.69
N GLU A 234 23.91 -22.84 38.48
CA GLU A 234 24.73 -21.73 37.94
C GLU A 234 25.82 -22.22 36.96
N VAL A 235 26.50 -23.33 37.29
CA VAL A 235 27.48 -23.98 36.41
C VAL A 235 26.84 -24.41 35.08
N GLN A 236 25.66 -25.02 35.12
CA GLN A 236 24.93 -25.43 33.92
C GLN A 236 24.43 -24.23 33.11
N ARG A 237 24.03 -23.13 33.77
CA ARG A 237 23.66 -21.88 33.11
C ARG A 237 24.85 -21.26 32.39
N ASP A 238 26.02 -21.27 33.01
CA ASP A 238 27.25 -20.79 32.38
C ASP A 238 27.69 -21.67 31.21
N LYS A 239 27.55 -22.99 31.34
CA LYS A 239 27.70 -23.94 30.23
C LYS A 239 26.73 -23.61 29.09
N LEU A 240 25.47 -23.33 29.39
CA LEU A 240 24.46 -22.95 28.39
C LEU A 240 24.81 -21.64 27.67
N ARG A 241 25.32 -20.63 28.41
CA ARG A 241 25.80 -19.36 27.82
C ARG A 241 26.96 -19.61 26.85
N LYS A 242 27.89 -20.49 27.21
CA LYS A 242 29.03 -20.88 26.36
C LYS A 242 28.58 -21.64 25.11
N LEU A 243 27.67 -22.61 25.26
CA LEU A 243 27.09 -23.37 24.14
C LEU A 243 26.30 -22.49 23.15
N ALA A 244 25.62 -21.44 23.65
CA ALA A 244 24.91 -20.50 22.79
C ALA A 244 25.86 -19.68 21.89
N GLY A 245 27.08 -19.42 22.37
CA GLY A 245 28.12 -18.67 21.67
C GLY A 245 27.64 -17.25 21.29
N ALA A 246 27.82 -16.89 20.01
CA ALA A 246 27.44 -15.56 19.50
C ALA A 246 25.95 -15.21 19.60
N ARG A 247 25.09 -16.20 19.91
CA ARG A 247 23.64 -16.01 20.09
C ARG A 247 23.28 -15.44 21.45
N TYR A 248 24.19 -15.55 22.42
CA TYR A 248 24.03 -14.96 23.74
C TYR A 248 24.42 -13.48 23.71
N ASN A 249 23.59 -12.61 24.27
CA ASN A 249 23.91 -11.21 24.47
C ASN A 249 24.36 -10.97 25.92
N PRO A 250 25.66 -10.67 26.17
CA PRO A 250 26.18 -10.49 27.52
C PRO A 250 25.62 -9.27 28.27
N GLU A 251 25.18 -8.24 27.55
CA GLU A 251 24.66 -7.00 28.14
C GLU A 251 23.23 -7.17 28.65
N ARG A 252 22.40 -7.93 27.91
CA ARG A 252 20.99 -8.18 28.27
C ARG A 252 20.77 -9.49 29.01
N GLY A 253 21.71 -10.43 28.95
CA GLY A 253 21.54 -11.78 29.48
C GLY A 253 20.64 -12.69 28.62
N ILE A 254 20.28 -12.30 27.41
CA ILE A 254 19.29 -13.00 26.58
C ILE A 254 19.99 -13.83 25.50
N ILE A 255 19.56 -15.08 25.32
CA ILE A 255 19.90 -15.89 24.14
C ILE A 255 18.84 -15.64 23.08
N LYS A 256 19.27 -15.20 21.89
CA LYS A 256 18.38 -14.97 20.74
C LYS A 256 18.80 -15.83 19.56
N MET A 257 17.87 -16.61 19.03
CA MET A 257 18.10 -17.45 17.85
C MET A 257 16.89 -17.46 16.92
N SER A 258 17.13 -17.72 15.64
CA SER A 258 16.08 -17.74 14.62
C SER A 258 16.24 -18.90 13.67
N CYS A 259 15.13 -19.36 13.10
CA CYS A 259 15.11 -20.39 12.07
C CYS A 259 14.22 -19.95 10.90
N GLU A 260 14.75 -20.12 9.70
CA GLU A 260 14.08 -19.87 8.41
C GLU A 260 14.40 -21.00 7.40
N LYS A 261 14.77 -22.19 7.91
CA LYS A 261 15.23 -23.33 7.12
C LYS A 261 14.07 -24.02 6.39
N PHE A 262 12.90 -24.05 7.01
CA PHE A 262 11.71 -24.71 6.50
C PHE A 262 10.73 -23.71 5.91
N GLU A 263 9.83 -24.19 5.06
CA GLU A 263 8.82 -23.38 4.39
C GLU A 263 7.75 -22.89 5.36
N LEU A 264 7.28 -23.77 6.26
CA LEU A 264 6.21 -23.42 7.18
C LEU A 264 6.77 -22.82 8.49
N PRO A 265 6.22 -21.70 8.99
CA PRO A 265 6.64 -21.12 10.27
C PRO A 265 6.44 -22.08 11.45
N ALA A 266 5.42 -22.95 11.39
CA ALA A 266 5.20 -23.98 12.40
C ALA A 266 6.37 -24.99 12.49
N GLN A 267 6.95 -25.38 11.35
CA GLN A 267 8.12 -26.26 11.30
C GLN A 267 9.36 -25.55 11.87
N ASN A 268 9.58 -24.28 11.50
CA ASN A 268 10.67 -23.46 12.03
C ASN A 268 10.55 -23.29 13.56
N LYS A 269 9.34 -23.06 14.08
CA LYS A 269 9.07 -23.01 15.53
C LYS A 269 9.41 -24.33 16.22
N ARG A 270 8.96 -25.46 15.67
CA ARG A 270 9.22 -26.80 16.24
C ARG A 270 10.70 -27.09 16.31
N TRP A 271 11.43 -26.82 15.21
CA TRP A 271 12.87 -27.00 15.16
C TRP A 271 13.60 -26.17 16.22
N LEU A 272 13.17 -24.93 16.46
CA LEU A 272 13.70 -24.10 17.54
C LEU A 272 13.43 -24.70 18.92
N GLY A 273 12.22 -25.23 19.15
CA GLY A 273 11.88 -25.93 20.39
C GLY A 273 12.80 -27.14 20.64
N ASP A 274 12.97 -27.99 19.63
CA ASP A 274 13.84 -29.17 19.71
C ASP A 274 15.31 -28.77 19.94
N THR A 275 15.76 -27.67 19.32
CA THR A 275 17.12 -27.15 19.48
C THR A 275 17.35 -26.62 20.89
N ILE A 276 16.37 -25.91 21.47
CA ILE A 276 16.45 -25.44 22.85
C ILE A 276 16.46 -26.62 23.82
N ALA A 277 15.63 -27.64 23.61
CA ALA A 277 15.65 -28.86 24.41
C ALA A 277 17.03 -29.57 24.35
N LYS A 278 17.65 -29.61 23.16
CA LYS A 278 19.03 -30.12 22.98
C LYS A 278 20.07 -29.28 23.73
N LEU A 279 19.93 -27.96 23.73
CA LEU A 279 20.83 -27.08 24.47
C LEU A 279 20.70 -27.26 25.99
N ILE A 280 19.47 -27.41 26.48
CA ILE A 280 19.20 -27.66 27.92
C ILE A 280 19.74 -29.02 28.34
N THR A 281 19.52 -30.06 27.53
CA THR A 281 20.06 -31.41 27.82
C THR A 281 21.58 -31.42 27.81
N ALA A 282 22.22 -30.80 26.81
CA ALA A 282 23.68 -30.65 26.76
C ALA A 282 24.23 -29.83 27.95
N ALA A 283 23.49 -28.82 28.42
CA ALA A 283 23.86 -28.04 29.59
C ALA A 283 23.76 -28.84 30.90
N LYS A 284 22.79 -29.76 31.01
CA LYS A 284 22.63 -30.64 32.19
C LYS A 284 23.65 -31.78 32.24
N ASP A 285 24.29 -32.10 31.11
CA ASP A 285 25.22 -33.22 31.01
C ASP A 285 26.48 -32.97 31.88
N PRO A 286 26.80 -33.84 32.86
CA PRO A 286 27.89 -33.63 33.81
C PRO A 286 29.28 -34.05 33.30
N THR A 287 29.35 -34.63 32.10
CA THR A 287 30.58 -35.15 31.48
C THR A 287 31.67 -34.09 31.34
N ASP A 288 31.30 -32.88 30.94
CA ASP A 288 32.18 -31.73 30.80
C ASP A 288 31.43 -30.44 31.21
N THR A 289 31.90 -29.72 32.21
CA THR A 289 31.24 -28.52 32.76
C THR A 289 31.70 -27.21 32.11
N PHE A 290 32.78 -27.24 31.32
CA PHE A 290 33.42 -26.06 30.72
C PHE A 290 33.77 -24.95 31.73
N GLU A 291 34.05 -25.27 33.00
CA GLU A 291 34.42 -24.25 34.00
C GLU A 291 35.77 -23.59 33.72
N ASP A 292 36.69 -24.35 33.15
CA ASP A 292 38.02 -23.91 32.70
C ASP A 292 37.95 -22.89 31.54
N ILE A 293 36.90 -22.95 30.73
CA ILE A 293 36.70 -22.04 29.58
C ILE A 293 35.98 -20.75 30.04
N PRO A 294 36.61 -19.56 29.92
CA PRO A 294 35.93 -18.30 30.22
C PRO A 294 34.86 -17.98 29.18
N LEU A 295 33.82 -17.23 29.59
CA LEU A 295 32.77 -16.80 28.68
C LEU A 295 33.31 -15.83 27.62
N ASP A 296 33.28 -16.25 26.35
CA ASP A 296 33.66 -15.38 25.24
C ASP A 296 32.58 -14.31 25.00
N THR A 297 33.00 -13.04 24.98
CA THR A 297 32.16 -11.87 24.76
C THR A 297 32.61 -11.04 23.56
N ARG A 298 33.60 -11.51 22.78
CA ARG A 298 34.20 -10.76 21.66
C ARG A 298 33.24 -10.47 20.51
N HIS A 299 32.17 -11.25 20.37
CA HIS A 299 31.14 -11.03 19.36
C HIS A 299 30.24 -9.82 19.66
N HIS A 300 30.15 -9.39 20.92
CA HIS A 300 29.31 -8.27 21.34
C HIS A 300 30.12 -6.99 21.52
N LYS A 301 29.64 -5.89 20.92
CA LYS A 301 30.25 -4.57 21.10
C LYS A 301 29.53 -3.83 22.24
N PHE A 302 30.16 -3.77 23.40
CA PHE A 302 29.64 -3.02 24.55
C PHE A 302 29.60 -1.52 24.25
N LYS A 303 28.44 -0.90 24.50
CA LYS A 303 28.25 0.55 24.33
C LYS A 303 28.23 1.20 25.71
N SER A 304 29.24 2.00 26.02
CA SER A 304 29.22 2.85 27.21
C SER A 304 28.29 4.03 26.98
N ILE A 305 27.16 4.06 27.70
CA ILE A 305 26.24 5.19 27.67
C ILE A 305 26.74 6.21 28.70
N PRO A 306 27.27 7.38 28.28
CA PRO A 306 27.69 8.41 29.22
C PRO A 306 26.48 8.90 30.01
N LYS A 307 26.62 8.97 31.32
CA LYS A 307 25.58 9.50 32.22
C LYS A 307 25.95 10.93 32.61
N TYR A 308 24.93 11.75 32.84
CA TYR A 308 25.15 13.10 33.36
C TYR A 308 25.91 13.00 34.70
N PRO A 309 27.04 13.72 34.87
CA PRO A 309 27.81 13.66 36.11
C PRO A 309 26.96 14.08 37.31
N LYS A 310 26.87 13.21 38.32
CA LYS A 310 26.09 13.50 39.53
C LYS A 310 26.61 14.74 40.27
N GLU A 311 27.91 15.01 40.18
CA GLU A 311 28.57 16.17 40.77
C GLU A 311 28.07 17.51 40.21
N TRP A 312 27.54 17.51 39.00
CA TRP A 312 27.01 18.72 38.36
C TRP A 312 25.56 18.99 38.70
N TYR A 313 24.89 18.06 39.40
CA TYR A 313 23.58 18.34 39.94
C TYR A 313 23.66 19.57 40.85
N MET A 314 22.81 20.55 40.57
CA MET A 314 22.75 21.82 41.28
C MET A 314 22.07 21.67 42.64
N SER A 315 22.65 20.80 43.49
CA SER A 315 22.29 20.62 44.89
C SER A 315 22.54 21.89 45.69
N ASN A 316 21.87 22.03 46.84
CA ASN A 316 22.06 23.21 47.70
C ASN A 316 23.51 23.36 48.15
N GLN A 317 24.18 22.24 48.46
CA GLN A 317 25.60 22.21 48.78
C GLN A 317 26.47 22.69 47.61
N ARG A 318 26.20 22.21 46.39
CA ARG A 318 26.94 22.63 45.19
C ARG A 318 26.74 24.12 44.90
N ARG A 319 25.53 24.66 45.10
CA ARG A 319 25.27 26.10 44.97
C ARG A 319 26.10 26.92 45.95
N GLN A 320 26.16 26.51 47.22
CA GLN A 320 26.99 27.17 48.23
C GLN A 320 28.48 27.11 47.87
N GLN A 321 28.96 25.96 47.43
CA GLN A 321 30.34 25.79 46.96
C GLN A 321 30.65 26.73 45.78
N LEU A 322 29.76 26.81 44.79
CA LEU A 322 29.92 27.71 43.63
C LEU A 322 29.91 29.19 44.05
N LEU A 323 29.08 29.57 45.02
CA LEU A 323 29.07 30.92 45.56
C LEU A 323 30.37 31.25 46.30
N ALA A 324 30.90 30.32 47.09
CA ALA A 324 32.19 30.47 47.76
C ALA A 324 33.33 30.64 46.74
N GLN A 325 33.40 29.75 45.74
CA GLN A 325 34.39 29.81 44.65
C GLN A 325 34.35 31.14 43.90
N ARG A 326 33.16 31.65 43.56
CA ARG A 326 32.99 32.95 42.90
C ARG A 326 33.45 34.13 43.76
N ARG A 327 33.23 34.05 45.08
CA ARG A 327 33.68 35.08 46.03
C ARG A 327 35.21 35.07 46.15
N GLU A 328 35.81 33.90 46.24
CA GLU A 328 37.27 33.73 46.30
C GLU A 328 37.95 34.23 45.04
N SER A 329 37.43 33.89 43.85
CA SER A 329 37.98 34.38 42.59
C SER A 329 37.95 35.90 42.49
N LEU A 330 36.83 36.52 42.89
CA LEU A 330 36.68 37.98 42.90
C LEU A 330 37.72 38.65 43.83
N LYS A 331 37.95 38.08 45.02
CA LYS A 331 38.96 38.57 45.96
C LYS A 331 40.37 38.51 45.36
N LEU A 332 40.72 37.39 44.74
CA LEU A 332 42.04 37.23 44.10
C LEU A 332 42.27 38.27 43.00
N ASP A 333 41.27 38.52 42.16
CA ASP A 333 41.35 39.54 41.10
C ASP A 333 41.48 40.95 41.68
N HIS A 334 40.72 41.26 42.73
CA HIS A 334 40.83 42.53 43.43
C HIS A 334 42.23 42.76 44.00
N ASN A 335 42.80 41.74 44.65
CA ASN A 335 44.16 41.82 45.19
C ASN A 335 45.21 42.01 44.09
N LYS A 336 45.09 41.31 42.96
CA LYS A 336 45.98 41.50 41.79
C LYS A 336 45.88 42.91 41.21
N ARG A 337 44.68 43.50 41.18
CA ARG A 337 44.47 44.89 40.74
C ARG A 337 45.13 45.89 41.69
N GLN A 338 44.93 45.73 42.99
CA GLN A 338 45.55 46.61 44.00
C GLN A 338 47.08 46.55 43.94
N ASN A 339 47.64 45.36 43.74
CA ASN A 339 49.09 45.16 43.63
C ASN A 339 49.66 45.48 42.24
N SER A 340 48.86 46.01 41.31
CA SER A 340 49.24 46.24 39.89
C SER A 340 49.82 45.01 39.17
N GLN A 341 49.49 43.80 39.65
CA GLN A 341 49.90 42.52 39.08
C GLN A 341 48.87 41.97 38.07
N LEU A 342 47.74 42.66 37.90
CA LEU A 342 46.75 42.29 36.90
C LEU A 342 47.24 42.74 35.51
N ILE A 343 47.75 41.77 34.75
CA ILE A 343 48.26 41.98 33.40
C ILE A 343 47.08 42.22 32.45
N ASP A 344 47.11 43.35 31.76
CA ASP A 344 46.24 43.64 30.62
C ASP A 344 47.07 43.47 29.34
N GLY A 345 46.87 42.34 28.66
CA GLY A 345 47.67 41.97 27.49
C GLY A 345 47.62 43.01 26.36
N VAL A 346 46.48 43.70 26.20
CA VAL A 346 46.33 44.74 25.17
C VAL A 346 47.25 45.93 25.47
N LYS A 347 47.31 46.36 26.74
CA LYS A 347 48.17 47.48 27.16
C LYS A 347 49.64 47.12 27.07
N VAL A 348 50.02 45.90 27.45
CA VAL A 348 51.40 45.42 27.34
C VAL A 348 51.86 45.40 25.89
N ILE A 349 51.02 44.92 24.96
CA ILE A 349 51.33 44.91 23.52
C ILE A 349 51.47 46.33 22.97
N GLN A 350 50.57 47.25 23.33
CA GLN A 350 50.64 48.65 22.90
C GLN A 350 51.93 49.33 23.40
N GLN A 351 52.29 49.13 24.67
CA GLN A 351 53.54 49.65 25.24
C GLN A 351 54.77 49.03 24.57
N GLY A 352 54.74 47.72 24.32
CA GLY A 352 55.79 47.02 23.57
C GLY A 352 55.96 47.57 22.16
N ALA A 353 54.87 47.72 21.40
CA ALA A 353 54.88 48.27 20.05
C ALA A 353 55.41 49.72 20.02
N LEU A 354 54.97 50.57 20.95
CA LEU A 354 55.46 51.93 21.10
C LEU A 354 56.96 51.97 21.43
N SER A 355 57.44 51.09 22.33
CA SER A 355 58.86 51.01 22.71
C SER A 355 59.75 50.51 21.56
N THR A 356 59.27 49.58 20.72
CA THR A 356 59.97 49.12 19.51
C THR A 356 60.03 50.21 18.45
N LEU A 357 58.94 50.97 18.26
CA LEU A 357 58.88 52.10 17.32
C LEU A 357 59.86 53.21 17.74
N SER A 358 59.96 53.54 19.03
CA SER A 358 60.95 54.51 19.51
C SER A 358 62.39 54.01 19.35
N ALA A 359 62.66 52.72 19.63
CA ALA A 359 64.00 52.14 19.48
C ALA A 359 64.49 52.09 18.02
N SER A 360 63.58 51.99 17.04
CA SER A 360 63.93 52.03 15.62
C SER A 360 64.29 53.44 15.11
N LYS A 361 63.81 54.51 15.75
CA LYS A 361 64.06 55.90 15.33
C LYS A 361 65.46 56.42 15.68
N GLU A 362 66.11 55.86 16.69
CA GLU A 362 67.44 56.30 17.15
C GLU A 362 68.60 55.59 16.42
N LYS A 363 68.33 54.57 15.59
CA LYS A 363 69.34 53.75 14.92
C LYS A 363 69.23 53.80 13.39
N GLU A 364 69.26 54.97 12.79
CA GLU A 364 69.66 55.09 11.39
C GLU A 364 71.19 55.23 11.30
N PRO A 365 71.95 54.18 10.92
CA PRO A 365 73.37 54.33 10.63
C PRO A 365 73.54 55.06 9.29
N VAL A 366 74.19 56.23 9.33
CA VAL A 366 74.63 56.97 8.13
C VAL A 366 75.59 56.08 7.33
N ALA A 367 75.15 55.59 6.18
CA ALA A 367 75.94 54.72 5.32
C ALA A 367 76.99 55.52 4.54
N VAL A 368 78.25 55.43 4.96
CA VAL A 368 79.40 55.92 4.19
C VAL A 368 79.73 54.90 3.08
N ARG A 369 79.62 55.31 1.82
CA ARG A 369 80.02 54.50 0.66
C ARG A 369 81.55 54.49 0.53
N VAL A 370 82.18 53.33 0.72
CA VAL A 370 83.55 53.07 0.27
C VAL A 370 83.49 52.24 -1.01
N LYS A 371 84.12 52.73 -2.08
CA LYS A 371 84.24 52.03 -3.37
C LYS A 371 85.37 50.98 -3.31
N PRO A 372 85.21 49.82 -3.95
CA PRO A 372 86.14 48.70 -3.85
C PRO A 372 87.31 48.83 -4.83
N LEU A 373 88.51 48.49 -4.39
CA LEU A 373 89.42 47.51 -5.01
C LEU A 373 90.46 47.06 -3.98
#